data_AF-A0A8F5BS64-F1
#
_entry.id   AF-A0A8F5BS64-F1
#
_cell.length_a   1.000
_cell.length_b   1.000
_cell.length_c   1.000
_cell.angle_alpha   90.00
_cell.angle_beta   90.00
_cell.angle_gamma   90.00
#
_symmetry.space_group_name_H-M   'P 1'
#
loop_
_entity.id
_entity.type
_entity.pdbx_description
1 polymer ?
#
loop_
_entity_poly.entity_id
_entity_poly.type
_entity_poly.pdbx_seq_one_letter_code
_entity_poly.pdbx_strand_id
1 'polypeptide(L)'
;MISAQIPKNPIKRLDVFYVLSEGIVIAVDIESKSRKGLLHYTRIVLDPLSLKVEKATCDCEGYSFRRHCWHIETLKQLLNDIKVREEVEKAREEMMAIEEDIASWGR
;
A
#
# COMPACT_ATOMS: atom_id res chain seq x y z
N MET A 1 1.98 12.38 -3.25
CA MET A 1 2.62 11.10 -3.65
C MET A 1 4.06 11.16 -3.19
N ILE A 2 4.39 10.50 -2.07
CA ILE A 2 5.77 10.40 -1.60
C ILE A 2 6.30 9.05 -2.09
N SER A 3 7.25 9.09 -3.01
CA SER A 3 7.90 7.90 -3.56
C SER A 3 9.02 7.50 -2.60
N ALA A 4 8.76 6.51 -1.76
CA ALA A 4 9.78 5.93 -0.90
C ALA A 4 10.67 5.01 -1.76
N GLN A 5 11.84 5.49 -2.18
CA GLN A 5 12.75 4.67 -2.98
C GLN A 5 13.36 3.53 -2.16
N ILE A 6 12.91 2.30 -2.42
CA ILE A 6 13.59 1.07 -2.01
C ILE A 6 13.76 0.16 -3.24
N PRO A 7 14.88 0.26 -3.99
CA PRO A 7 15.17 -0.68 -5.06
C PRO A 7 15.83 -1.94 -4.46
N LYS A 8 15.00 -2.86 -3.95
CA LYS A 8 15.42 -4.27 -3.78
C LYS A 8 14.64 -5.10 -4.76
N ASN A 9 15.34 -5.70 -5.72
CA ASN A 9 14.76 -6.65 -6.66
C ASN A 9 14.02 -7.72 -5.82
N PRO A 10 12.70 -7.90 -5.99
CA PRO A 10 11.90 -7.64 -7.20
C PRO A 10 10.97 -6.41 -7.18
N ILE A 11 11.04 -5.52 -6.19
CA ILE A 11 10.19 -4.33 -6.11
C ILE A 11 10.81 -3.22 -6.98
N LYS A 12 10.04 -2.69 -7.94
CA LYS A 12 10.49 -1.62 -8.85
C LYS A 12 9.99 -0.25 -8.43
N ARG A 13 8.81 -0.19 -7.82
CA ARG A 13 8.18 1.02 -7.32
C ARG A 13 7.44 0.72 -6.02
N LEU A 14 7.50 1.64 -5.08
CA LEU A 14 6.72 1.64 -3.86
C LEU A 14 6.21 3.05 -3.62
N ASP A 15 4.90 3.17 -3.47
CA ASP A 15 4.21 4.42 -3.20
C ASP A 15 3.30 4.23 -1.98
N VAL A 16 3.34 5.19 -1.06
CA VAL A 16 2.43 5.28 0.09
C VAL A 16 1.63 6.56 -0.05
N PHE A 17 0.31 6.45 0.07
CA PHE A 17 -0.61 7.57 0.01
C PHE A 17 -1.91 7.22 0.74
N TYR A 18 -2.84 8.16 0.86
CA TYR A 18 -4.16 7.92 1.44
C TYR A 18 -5.27 8.32 0.48
N VAL A 19 -6.44 7.72 0.69
CA VAL A 19 -7.70 8.07 0.03
C VAL A 19 -8.73 8.22 1.14
N LEU A 20 -9.33 9.41 1.27
CA LEU A 20 -10.24 9.73 2.39
C LEU A 20 -11.39 8.71 2.54
N SER A 21 -11.87 8.12 1.44
CA SER A 21 -12.95 7.12 1.47
C SER A 21 -12.49 5.66 1.63
N GLU A 22 -11.18 5.37 1.60
CA GLU A 22 -10.66 4.00 1.67
C GLU A 22 -9.66 3.77 2.82
N GLY A 23 -8.85 4.77 3.17
CA GLY A 23 -7.75 4.64 4.12
C GLY A 23 -6.37 4.80 3.47
N ILE A 24 -5.35 4.23 4.11
CA ILE A 24 -3.95 4.38 3.68
C ILE A 24 -3.62 3.28 2.67
N VAL A 25 -3.22 3.66 1.47
CA VAL A 25 -2.87 2.77 0.38
C VAL A 25 -1.35 2.63 0.27
N ILE A 26 -0.87 1.39 0.34
CA ILE A 26 0.50 1.05 -0.06
C ILE A 26 0.42 0.31 -1.38
N ALA A 27 1.00 0.89 -2.41
CA ALA A 27 1.03 0.36 -3.77
C ALA A 27 2.46 0.03 -4.18
N VAL A 28 2.65 -1.11 -4.83
CA VAL A 28 3.95 -1.57 -5.31
C VAL A 28 3.82 -2.21 -6.69
N ASP A 29 4.84 -1.97 -7.51
CA ASP A 29 5.06 -2.75 -8.73
C ASP A 29 6.11 -3.83 -8.41
N ILE A 30 5.68 -5.08 -8.39
CA ILE A 30 6.55 -6.22 -8.11
C ILE A 30 6.76 -7.02 -9.40
N GLU A 31 8.02 -7.31 -9.72
CA GLU A 31 8.36 -8.17 -10.85
C GLU A 31 8.03 -9.64 -10.56
N SER A 32 7.39 -10.28 -11.54
CA SER A 32 7.02 -11.69 -11.49
C SER A 32 8.27 -12.58 -11.37
N LYS A 33 8.17 -13.60 -10.52
CA LYS A 33 9.20 -14.64 -10.41
C LYS A 33 9.31 -15.51 -11.68
N SER A 34 8.20 -15.68 -12.40
CA SER A 34 8.14 -16.60 -13.55
C SER A 34 8.56 -15.94 -14.86
N ARG A 35 8.50 -14.60 -14.95
CA ARG A 35 8.81 -13.88 -16.18
C ARG A 35 9.46 -12.52 -15.89
N LYS A 36 10.71 -12.39 -16.33
CA LYS A 36 11.44 -11.11 -16.29
C LYS A 36 10.71 -10.06 -17.13
N GLY A 37 10.61 -8.85 -16.61
CA GLY A 37 9.92 -7.71 -17.23
C GLY A 37 8.40 -7.70 -17.06
N LEU A 38 7.79 -8.75 -16.49
CA LEU A 38 6.38 -8.73 -16.14
C LEU A 38 6.22 -8.13 -14.74
N LEU A 39 5.61 -6.96 -14.65
CA LEU A 39 5.30 -6.29 -13.39
C LEU A 39 3.84 -6.52 -13.03
N HIS A 40 3.61 -6.71 -11.73
CA HIS A 40 2.29 -6.85 -11.15
C HIS A 40 2.01 -5.70 -10.20
N TYR A 41 0.99 -4.91 -10.51
CA TYR A 41 0.51 -3.88 -9.61
C TYR A 41 -0.18 -4.54 -8.43
N THR A 42 0.38 -4.32 -7.25
CA THR A 42 -0.10 -4.90 -5.99
C THR A 42 -0.31 -3.79 -5.00
N ARG A 43 -1.50 -3.72 -4.40
CA ARG A 43 -1.79 -2.73 -3.35
C ARG A 43 -2.48 -3.36 -2.16
N ILE A 44 -2.22 -2.81 -1.00
CA ILE A 44 -2.98 -3.04 0.22
C ILE A 44 -3.53 -1.72 0.73
N VAL A 45 -4.66 -1.80 1.42
CA VAL A 45 -5.29 -0.67 2.11
C VAL A 45 -5.28 -0.98 3.59
N LEU A 46 -4.75 -0.06 4.37
CA LEU A 46 -4.77 -0.09 5.82
C LEU A 46 -5.88 0.82 6.35
N ASP A 47 -6.58 0.33 7.35
CA ASP A 47 -7.47 1.15 8.17
C ASP A 47 -6.63 2.21 8.92
N PRO A 48 -6.92 3.51 8.79
CA PRO A 48 -6.12 4.57 9.41
C PRO A 48 -6.16 4.57 10.94
N LEU A 49 -7.15 3.90 11.56
CA LEU A 49 -7.29 3.83 13.02
C LEU A 49 -6.49 2.66 13.62
N SER A 50 -6.63 1.46 13.04
CA SER A 50 -6.03 0.23 13.56
C SER A 50 -4.75 -0.20 12.83
N LEU A 51 -4.45 0.42 11.69
CA LEU A 51 -3.34 0.06 10.78
C LEU A 51 -3.36 -1.40 10.31
N LYS A 52 -4.52 -2.06 10.39
CA LYS A 52 -4.72 -3.42 9.88
C LYS A 52 -5.05 -3.38 8.40
N VAL A 53 -4.62 -4.43 7.69
CA VAL A 53 -4.96 -4.62 6.28
C VAL A 53 -6.46 -4.91 6.15
N GLU A 54 -7.21 -4.00 5.53
CA GLU A 54 -8.62 -4.20 5.21
C GLU A 54 -8.82 -4.82 3.83
N LYS A 55 -8.04 -4.35 2.86
CA LYS A 55 -8.15 -4.78 1.46
C LYS A 55 -6.75 -5.06 0.92
N ALA A 56 -6.65 -6.07 0.07
CA ALA A 56 -5.44 -6.37 -0.66
C ALA A 56 -5.84 -6.76 -2.07
N THR A 57 -5.12 -6.28 -3.07
CA THR A 57 -5.38 -6.58 -4.49
C THR A 57 -4.06 -6.74 -5.23
N CYS A 58 -4.03 -7.65 -6.19
CA CYS A 58 -2.92 -7.83 -7.11
C CYS A 58 -3.49 -8.21 -8.49
N ASP A 59 -2.93 -7.67 -9.56
CA ASP A 59 -3.38 -7.94 -10.93
C ASP A 59 -2.91 -9.33 -11.47
N CYS A 60 -2.13 -10.09 -10.70
CA CYS A 60 -1.65 -11.39 -11.13
C CYS A 60 -2.77 -12.45 -11.17
N GLU A 61 -2.58 -13.46 -12.02
CA GLU A 61 -3.51 -14.59 -12.17
C GLU A 61 -3.75 -15.32 -10.85
N GLY A 62 -2.69 -15.54 -10.05
CA GLY A 62 -2.79 -16.23 -8.76
C GLY A 62 -3.79 -15.55 -7.82
N TYR A 63 -3.77 -14.21 -7.76
CA TYR A 63 -4.74 -13.47 -6.97
C TYR A 63 -6.13 -13.48 -7.61
N SER A 64 -6.23 -13.31 -8.92
CA SER A 64 -7.52 -13.29 -9.61
C SER A 64 -8.30 -14.61 -9.46
N PHE A 65 -7.61 -15.76 -9.56
CA PHE A 65 -8.26 -17.07 -9.48
C PHE A 65 -8.36 -17.65 -8.06
N ARG A 66 -7.39 -17.37 -7.19
CA ARG A 66 -7.30 -18.02 -5.86
C ARG A 66 -7.32 -17.05 -4.69
N ARG A 67 -7.39 -15.74 -4.95
CA ARG A 67 -7.29 -14.66 -3.94
C ARG A 67 -6.03 -14.73 -3.07
N HIS A 68 -5.02 -15.47 -3.54
CA HIS A 68 -3.76 -15.66 -2.84
C HIS A 68 -2.60 -15.61 -3.83
N CYS A 69 -1.65 -14.72 -3.60
CA CYS A 69 -0.46 -14.61 -4.41
C CYS A 69 0.76 -14.18 -3.59
N TRP A 70 1.93 -14.56 -4.09
CA TRP A 70 3.19 -14.22 -3.46
C TRP A 70 3.45 -12.69 -3.41
N HIS A 71 2.93 -11.92 -4.38
CA HIS A 71 3.09 -10.45 -4.38
C HIS A 71 2.43 -9.77 -3.17
N ILE A 72 1.23 -10.20 -2.76
CA ILE A 72 0.56 -9.64 -1.58
C ILE A 72 1.30 -10.02 -0.31
N GLU A 73 1.76 -11.27 -0.18
CA GLU A 73 2.55 -11.68 0.97
C GLU A 73 3.88 -10.91 1.06
N THR A 74 4.49 -10.62 -0.08
CA THR A 74 5.68 -9.75 -0.15
C THR A 74 5.35 -8.35 0.33
N LEU A 75 4.23 -7.77 -0.12
CA LEU A 75 3.79 -6.44 0.31
C LEU A 75 3.48 -6.38 1.81
N LYS A 76 2.85 -7.41 2.38
CA LYS A 76 2.65 -7.53 3.83
C LYS A 76 3.96 -7.59 4.60
N GLN A 77 4.98 -8.27 4.07
CA GLN A 77 6.31 -8.30 4.69
C GLN A 77 6.97 -6.91 4.67
N LEU A 78 6.77 -6.13 3.60
CA LEU A 78 7.30 -4.76 3.50
C LEU A 78 6.71 -3.80 4.53
N LEU A 79 5.51 -4.06 5.06
CA LEU A 79 4.97 -3.28 6.18
C LEU A 79 5.84 -3.35 7.44
N ASN A 80 6.73 -4.34 7.56
CA ASN A 80 7.66 -4.42 8.68
C ASN A 80 8.93 -3.57 8.44
N ASP A 81 9.15 -3.05 7.23
CA ASP A 81 10.26 -2.15 6.94
C ASP A 81 10.02 -0.79 7.62
N ILE A 82 11.01 -0.33 8.37
CA ILE A 82 10.93 0.91 9.16
C ILE A 82 10.55 2.10 8.29
N LYS A 83 11.12 2.22 7.08
CA LYS A 83 10.84 3.35 6.19
C LYS A 83 9.40 3.33 5.68
N VAL A 84 8.88 2.14 5.37
CA VAL A 84 7.48 2.00 4.93
C VAL A 84 6.54 2.39 6.07
N ARG A 85 6.87 2.01 7.31
CA ARG A 85 6.08 2.40 8.49
C ARG A 85 6.10 3.90 8.73
N GLU A 86 7.25 4.55 8.62
CA GLU A 86 7.37 6.01 8.76
C GLU A 86 6.49 6.74 7.73
N GLU A 87 6.50 6.30 6.47
CA GLU A 87 5.67 6.88 5.41
C GLU A 87 4.18 6.61 5.61
N VAL A 88 3.82 5.43 6.15
CA VAL A 88 2.43 5.10 6.50
C VAL A 88 1.93 6.00 7.63
N GLU A 89 2.71 6.21 8.69
CA GLU A 89 2.31 7.10 9.78
C GLU A 89 2.20 8.56 9.30
N LYS A 90 3.11 9.01 8.45
CA LYS A 90 3.00 10.34 7.85
C LYS A 90 1.71 10.49 7.03
N ALA A 91 1.41 9.51 6.17
CA ALA A 91 0.17 9.51 5.39
C ALA A 91 -1.07 9.47 6.29
N ARG A 92 -1.00 8.77 7.43
CA ARG A 92 -2.07 8.72 8.43
C ARG A 92 -2.30 10.07 9.09
N GLU A 93 -1.25 10.71 9.58
CA GLU A 93 -1.34 12.03 10.23
C GLU A 93 -1.90 13.08 9.28
N GLU A 94 -1.41 13.11 8.04
CA GLU A 94 -1.94 14.00 6.99
C GLU A 94 -3.42 13.74 6.71
N MET A 95 -3.82 12.46 6.62
CA MET A 95 -5.21 12.08 6.40
C MET A 95 -6.12 12.53 7.55
N MET A 96 -5.73 12.26 8.79
CA MET A 96 -6.54 12.58 9.98
C MET A 96 -6.68 14.10 10.16
N ALA A 97 -5.62 14.87 9.90
CA ALA A 97 -5.69 16.33 9.95
C ALA A 97 -6.70 16.90 8.95
N ILE A 98 -6.79 16.31 7.75
CA ILE A 98 -7.78 16.71 6.73
C ILE A 98 -9.20 16.29 7.15
N GLU A 99 -9.38 15.09 7.70
CA GLU A 99 -10.70 14.66 8.20
C GLU A 99 -11.20 15.55 9.35
N GLU A 100 -10.32 15.95 10.26
CA GLU A 100 -10.65 16.89 11.35
C GLU A 100 -11.04 18.28 10.82
N ASP A 101 -10.32 18.80 9.82
CA ASP A 101 -10.65 20.06 9.16
C ASP A 101 -12.03 19.99 8.48
N ILE A 102 -12.29 18.94 7.70
CA ILE A 102 -13.59 18.72 7.04
C ILE A 102 -14.71 18.63 8.08
N ALA A 103 -14.50 17.89 9.18
CA ALA A 103 -15.48 17.76 10.26
C ALA A 103 -15.74 19.10 10.97
N SER A 104 -14.81 20.05 10.93
CA SER A 104 -14.97 21.38 11.50
C SER A 104 -15.91 22.29 10.69
N TRP A 105 -16.06 22.07 9.38
CA TRP A 105 -16.88 22.92 8.50
C TRP A 105 -18.39 22.74 8.71
N GLY A 106 -18.81 21.67 9.38
CA GLY A 106 -20.20 21.41 9.74
C GLY A 106 -20.63 21.97 11.10
N ARG A 107 -19.75 22.72 11.79
CA ARG A 107 -20.03 23.37 13.08
C ARG A 107 -20.40 24.84 12.93
#